data_AF-A0A953T4R8-F1
#
_entry.id   AF-A0A953T4R8-F1
#
_cell.length_a   1.000
_cell.length_b   1.000
_cell.length_c   1.000
_cell.angle_alpha   90.00
_cell.angle_beta   90.00
_cell.angle_gamma   90.00
#
_symmetry.space_group_name_H-M   'P 1'
#
loop_
_entity.id
_entity.type
_entity.pdbx_description
1 polymer ?
#
loop_
_entity_poly.entity_id
_entity_poly.type
_entity_poly.pdbx_seq_one_letter_code
_entity_poly.pdbx_strand_id
1 'polypeptide(L)'
;MIIEKNIISVDGESKAEILDNKLYYYLGNDFIKINFNKNLFIKINGKIVEGISEIKPDDIIDIDIDKDIYKKFLNIEINNNGLEAVLKLDKNKLKNWRLKNTPKSTILNLDFEFTDEFLLDTEITMLINEYLKENKIVYGVKWENVKSIIDSGYGVIAQGKSPVEPIDDKIEYFFGTNIENDYLENEKKVDFYNSIKEVEFVESGKVLAIVHSGQDGVVGFDVFGRPINPRKREVKKLKKGPGCEVLDNFKRAIAQVSGMPRIKNDSICVFPTYKIKGDVDKQIGNIEYNGSIYIDGNVLEGIKIVGGKEIIIKGNVVQAEIYSNSDINISGNVIGSNLTVGAQAILYITIYNYLIDIKDYLSKLNRAIFDILQSKNNEQFTQDKLSKLLKIIIFSKFKNEKEKVNNNYNNLINLPKLDLNMKKQLQVIQNYINSMEVNGDINLINNTLKIVESLIQNITIDISPADIYVMYCQNSNIISTNNVEILGTGCYNTNINAENSVIFKLNNSVLRSGKIEAKKYIKAGEVGSTHGVTTTLKTTKEGVIEVEIAYQNTILIFDEIKYKIDEPVKKLKAYVKKGELIVEKFKL
;
A
#
# COMPACT_ATOMS: atom_id res chain seq x y z
N MET A 1 77.35 -9.80 22.38
CA MET A 1 78.52 -8.95 22.64
C MET A 1 79.77 -9.82 22.60
N ILE A 2 80.71 -9.55 21.68
CA ILE A 2 82.02 -10.20 21.73
C ILE A 2 82.75 -9.70 22.96
N ILE A 3 83.06 -10.61 23.89
CA ILE A 3 83.71 -10.25 25.14
C ILE A 3 85.18 -9.89 24.86
N GLU A 4 85.60 -8.74 25.37
CA GLU A 4 87.01 -8.37 25.33
C GLU A 4 87.79 -9.29 26.28
N LYS A 5 88.83 -9.93 25.76
CA LYS A 5 89.62 -10.92 26.48
C LYS A 5 91.05 -10.44 26.67
N ASN A 6 91.49 -10.41 27.92
CA ASN A 6 92.85 -10.07 28.32
C ASN A 6 93.56 -11.33 28.82
N ILE A 7 94.68 -11.70 28.19
CA ILE A 7 95.43 -12.92 28.53
C ILE A 7 96.65 -12.52 29.36
N ILE A 8 96.82 -13.15 30.53
CA ILE A 8 97.92 -12.90 31.47
C ILE A 8 98.59 -14.24 31.78
N SER A 9 99.88 -14.38 31.51
CA SER A 9 100.60 -15.62 31.82
C SER A 9 100.93 -15.72 33.31
N VAL A 10 100.72 -16.89 33.91
CA VAL A 10 100.97 -17.17 35.34
C VAL A 10 101.54 -18.57 35.53
N ASP A 11 102.30 -18.78 36.61
CA ASP A 11 102.76 -20.10 37.03
C ASP A 11 101.62 -20.83 37.79
N GLY A 12 101.20 -22.00 37.29
CA GLY A 12 100.20 -22.87 37.94
C GLY A 12 99.00 -23.26 37.08
N GLU A 13 97.85 -23.51 37.71
CA GLU A 13 96.58 -23.82 37.01
C GLU A 13 95.99 -22.58 36.33
N SER A 14 95.40 -22.78 35.15
CA SER A 14 94.69 -21.69 34.45
C SER A 14 93.44 -21.25 35.21
N LYS A 15 93.24 -19.94 35.35
CA LYS A 15 92.07 -19.35 36.02
C LYS A 15 91.50 -18.21 35.19
N ALA A 16 90.20 -17.95 35.30
CA ALA A 16 89.58 -16.79 34.69
C ALA A 16 88.74 -16.02 35.69
N GLU A 17 88.58 -14.74 35.41
CA GLU A 17 87.64 -13.88 36.09
C GLU A 17 86.96 -12.92 35.11
N ILE A 18 85.78 -12.46 35.48
CA ILE A 18 85.10 -11.34 34.83
C ILE A 18 85.29 -10.10 35.69
N LEU A 19 85.85 -9.06 35.10
CA LEU A 19 85.93 -7.73 35.69
C LEU A 19 85.52 -6.70 34.65
N ASP A 20 84.56 -5.85 35.00
CA ASP A 20 84.08 -4.74 34.17
C ASP A 20 83.71 -5.17 32.75
N ASN A 21 82.98 -6.28 32.66
CA ASN A 21 82.50 -6.88 31.41
C ASN A 21 83.61 -7.40 30.47
N LYS A 22 84.83 -7.56 30.99
CA LYS A 22 85.97 -8.16 30.29
C LYS A 22 86.35 -9.50 30.91
N LEU A 23 86.80 -10.43 30.07
CA LEU A 23 87.33 -11.72 30.50
C LEU A 23 88.83 -11.61 30.70
N TYR A 24 89.30 -11.82 31.93
CA TYR A 24 90.72 -11.94 32.23
C TYR A 24 91.06 -13.43 32.31
N TYR A 25 91.84 -13.91 31.35
CA TYR A 25 92.29 -15.30 31.24
C TYR A 25 93.72 -15.40 31.76
N TYR A 26 93.91 -16.00 32.93
CA TYR A 26 95.22 -16.31 33.49
C TYR A 26 95.68 -17.66 32.96
N LEU A 27 96.57 -17.64 31.98
CA LEU A 27 97.04 -18.82 31.26
C LEU A 27 98.14 -19.53 32.07
N GLY A 28 97.83 -20.73 32.53
CA GLY A 28 98.73 -21.70 33.15
C GLY A 28 98.71 -23.02 32.36
N ASN A 29 98.62 -24.16 33.07
CA ASN A 29 98.82 -25.49 32.46
C ASN A 29 97.55 -26.21 31.95
N ASP A 30 96.34 -25.72 32.26
CA ASP A 30 95.06 -26.40 31.98
C ASP A 30 94.06 -25.53 31.18
N PHE A 31 92.93 -26.10 30.74
CA PHE A 31 91.83 -25.36 30.12
C PHE A 31 90.81 -24.88 31.15
N ILE A 32 90.21 -23.71 30.88
CA ILE A 32 89.16 -23.13 31.72
C ILE A 32 87.81 -23.60 31.21
N LYS A 33 86.88 -23.87 32.13
CA LYS A 33 85.49 -24.19 31.79
C LYS A 33 84.61 -23.00 32.08
N ILE A 34 83.71 -22.66 31.17
CA ILE A 34 82.61 -21.75 31.42
C ILE A 34 81.36 -22.54 31.76
N ASN A 35 80.64 -22.08 32.78
CA ASN A 35 79.31 -22.52 33.12
C ASN A 35 78.44 -21.26 33.18
N PHE A 36 77.20 -21.30 32.71
CA PHE A 36 76.40 -20.10 32.57
C PHE A 36 74.93 -20.37 32.85
N ASN A 37 74.23 -19.33 33.29
CA ASN A 37 72.81 -19.42 33.54
C ASN A 37 72.03 -19.63 32.22
N LYS A 38 70.78 -20.11 32.32
CA LYS A 38 69.92 -20.36 31.16
C LYS A 38 69.48 -19.11 30.39
N ASN A 39 69.74 -17.92 30.92
CA ASN A 39 69.34 -16.64 30.34
C ASN A 39 70.52 -15.99 29.58
N LEU A 40 71.65 -16.69 29.43
CA LEU A 40 72.80 -16.26 28.64
C LEU A 40 72.92 -17.17 27.41
N PHE A 41 73.02 -16.54 26.23
CA PHE A 41 73.37 -17.19 24.99
C PHE A 41 74.85 -16.99 24.72
N ILE A 42 75.60 -18.09 24.72
CA ILE A 42 77.04 -18.05 24.47
C ILE A 42 77.36 -18.75 23.14
N LYS A 43 78.15 -18.07 22.31
CA LYS A 43 78.76 -18.65 21.12
C LYS A 43 80.28 -18.64 21.27
N ILE A 44 80.89 -19.79 21.04
CA ILE A 44 82.35 -19.94 20.99
C ILE A 44 82.74 -20.18 19.53
N ASN A 45 83.57 -19.30 18.96
CA ASN A 45 83.97 -19.33 17.55
C ASN A 45 82.75 -19.41 16.60
N GLY A 46 81.68 -18.70 16.94
CA GLY A 46 80.43 -18.66 16.18
C GLY A 46 79.46 -19.84 16.40
N LYS A 47 79.85 -20.87 17.16
CA LYS A 47 78.98 -22.02 17.48
C LYS A 47 78.31 -21.83 18.83
N ILE A 48 76.98 -21.99 18.89
CA ILE A 48 76.22 -21.98 20.14
C ILE A 48 76.67 -23.17 20.99
N VAL A 49 76.91 -22.91 22.27
CA VAL A 49 77.30 -23.94 23.24
C VAL A 49 76.23 -24.08 24.32
N GLU A 50 76.08 -25.29 24.86
CA GLU A 50 75.11 -25.62 25.90
C GLU A 50 75.84 -26.27 27.08
N GLY A 51 75.50 -25.85 28.30
CA GLY A 51 76.10 -26.38 29.52
C GLY A 51 77.60 -26.04 29.66
N ILE A 52 78.31 -26.83 30.47
CA ILE A 52 79.71 -26.57 30.80
C ILE A 52 80.60 -26.79 29.57
N SER A 53 81.31 -25.75 29.15
CA SER A 53 82.13 -25.76 27.93
C SER A 53 83.56 -25.33 28.22
N GLU A 54 84.54 -26.00 27.61
CA GLU A 54 85.96 -25.62 27.71
C GLU A 54 86.28 -24.45 26.78
N ILE A 55 87.04 -23.47 27.26
CA ILE A 55 87.48 -22.28 26.52
C ILE A 55 89.00 -22.19 26.46
N LYS A 56 89.49 -21.84 25.27
CA LYS A 56 90.92 -21.63 24.97
C LYS A 56 91.29 -20.14 24.93
N PRO A 57 92.58 -19.83 25.10
CA PRO A 57 93.08 -18.46 25.02
C PRO A 57 92.81 -17.74 23.69
N ASP A 58 92.57 -18.45 22.60
CA ASP A 58 92.31 -17.85 21.27
C ASP A 58 90.81 -17.86 20.87
N ASP A 59 89.94 -18.46 21.68
CA ASP A 59 88.53 -18.57 21.35
C ASP A 59 87.81 -17.20 21.35
N ILE A 60 87.03 -16.93 20.32
CA ILE A 60 86.14 -15.77 20.27
C ILE A 60 84.85 -16.14 21.00
N ILE A 61 84.55 -15.42 22.07
CA ILE A 61 83.37 -15.67 22.90
C ILE A 61 82.40 -14.51 22.69
N ASP A 62 81.24 -14.80 22.12
CA ASP A 62 80.13 -13.87 21.98
C ASP A 62 79.05 -14.24 22.99
N ILE A 63 78.74 -13.31 23.88
CA ILE A 63 77.75 -13.48 24.95
C ILE A 63 76.62 -12.50 24.73
N ASP A 64 75.41 -13.01 24.66
CA ASP A 64 74.19 -12.21 24.69
C ASP A 64 73.29 -12.69 25.81
N ILE A 65 72.34 -11.85 26.23
CA ILE A 65 71.27 -12.30 27.13
C ILE A 65 70.09 -12.77 26.30
N ASP A 66 69.32 -13.67 26.88
CA ASP A 66 67.99 -13.99 26.39
C ASP A 66 67.08 -12.77 26.57
N LYS A 67 66.76 -12.09 25.47
CA LYS A 67 65.90 -10.89 25.49
C LYS A 67 64.49 -11.20 25.97
N ASP A 68 64.08 -12.46 26.04
CA ASP A 68 62.80 -12.89 26.61
C ASP A 68 62.68 -12.53 28.10
N ILE A 69 63.80 -12.31 28.79
CA ILE A 69 63.77 -11.81 30.17
C ILE A 69 63.03 -10.47 30.30
N TYR A 70 63.10 -9.61 29.29
CA TYR A 70 62.43 -8.30 29.30
C TYR A 70 60.93 -8.39 29.01
N LYS A 71 60.50 -9.44 28.31
CA LYS A 71 59.07 -9.65 27.99
C LYS A 71 58.21 -9.80 29.24
N LYS A 72 58.77 -10.21 30.37
CA LYS A 72 58.09 -10.25 31.68
C LYS A 72 57.63 -8.88 32.17
N PHE A 73 58.20 -7.81 31.63
CA PHE A 73 57.84 -6.43 31.94
C PHE A 73 56.88 -5.82 30.91
N LEU A 74 56.47 -6.60 29.91
CA LEU A 74 55.46 -6.23 28.92
C LEU A 74 54.21 -7.10 29.14
N ASN A 75 53.05 -6.48 29.11
CA ASN A 75 51.78 -7.20 29.15
C ASN A 75 50.84 -6.61 28.11
N ILE A 76 50.17 -7.47 27.34
CA ILE A 76 49.14 -7.03 26.39
C ILE A 76 47.79 -7.51 26.90
N GLU A 77 46.90 -6.55 27.12
CA GLU A 77 45.50 -6.80 27.43
C GLU A 77 44.67 -6.57 26.19
N ILE A 78 43.83 -7.56 25.86
CA ILE A 78 42.96 -7.51 24.68
C ILE A 78 41.52 -7.53 25.18
N ASN A 79 40.70 -6.62 24.67
CA ASN A 79 39.30 -6.58 25.05
C ASN A 79 38.53 -7.82 24.54
N ASN A 80 37.38 -8.12 25.15
CA ASN A 80 36.61 -9.34 24.86
C ASN A 80 36.24 -9.51 23.38
N ASN A 81 36.14 -8.41 22.64
CA ASN A 81 35.75 -8.42 21.23
C ASN A 81 36.96 -8.49 20.28
N GLY A 82 38.20 -8.55 20.81
CA GLY A 82 39.44 -8.60 20.04
C GLY A 82 39.76 -7.33 19.25
N LEU A 83 39.03 -6.24 19.47
CA LEU A 83 39.12 -5.00 18.68
C LEU A 83 40.16 -4.02 19.21
N GLU A 84 40.64 -4.21 20.43
CA GLU A 84 41.63 -3.31 21.02
C GLU A 84 42.66 -4.11 21.80
N ALA A 85 43.93 -3.82 21.55
CA ALA A 85 45.06 -4.31 22.33
C ALA A 85 45.74 -3.12 23.02
N VAL A 86 45.85 -3.23 24.33
CA VAL A 86 46.54 -2.25 25.19
C VAL A 86 47.84 -2.86 25.65
N LEU A 87 48.96 -2.21 25.36
CA LEU A 87 50.28 -2.58 25.88
C LEU A 87 50.51 -1.86 27.20
N LYS A 88 50.94 -2.61 28.21
CA LYS A 88 51.50 -2.09 29.46
C LYS A 88 52.97 -2.49 29.49
N LEU A 89 53.85 -1.55 29.86
CA LEU A 89 55.27 -1.79 30.03
C LEU A 89 55.81 -1.08 31.27
N ASP A 90 56.71 -1.75 31.99
CA ASP A 90 57.43 -1.16 33.11
C ASP A 90 58.82 -0.68 32.65
N LYS A 91 58.89 0.58 32.20
CA LYS A 91 60.14 1.19 31.68
C LYS A 91 61.27 1.13 32.72
N ASN A 92 60.94 1.23 34.01
CA ASN A 92 61.93 1.24 35.09
C ASN A 92 62.69 -0.10 35.23
N LYS A 93 62.17 -1.17 34.64
CA LYS A 93 62.77 -2.51 34.62
C LYS A 93 63.52 -2.82 33.31
N LEU A 94 63.33 -2.01 32.27
CA LEU A 94 63.99 -2.16 30.96
C LEU A 94 65.37 -1.52 30.98
N LYS A 95 66.28 -2.15 31.72
CA LYS A 95 67.65 -1.68 31.95
C LYS A 95 68.66 -2.45 31.11
N ASN A 96 69.76 -1.80 30.72
CA ASN A 96 70.93 -2.45 30.16
C ASN A 96 71.49 -3.48 31.15
N TRP A 97 72.25 -4.44 30.64
CA TRP A 97 72.87 -5.51 31.44
C TRP A 97 74.39 -5.48 31.26
N ARG A 98 75.08 -6.08 32.23
CA ARG A 98 76.51 -6.40 32.14
C ARG A 98 76.76 -7.75 32.76
N LEU A 99 77.91 -8.34 32.44
CA LEU A 99 78.34 -9.55 33.14
C LEU A 99 78.68 -9.22 34.59
N LYS A 100 78.23 -10.10 35.48
CA LYS A 100 78.52 -9.99 36.90
C LYS A 100 80.00 -10.28 37.13
N ASN A 101 80.65 -9.44 37.93
CA ASN A 101 82.04 -9.67 38.28
C ASN A 101 82.18 -11.01 39.03
N THR A 102 83.20 -11.78 38.67
CA THR A 102 83.48 -13.09 39.25
C THR A 102 84.91 -13.12 39.76
N PRO A 103 85.22 -13.86 40.84
CA PRO A 103 86.59 -14.06 41.27
C PRO A 103 87.30 -15.12 40.41
N LYS A 104 88.64 -15.13 40.45
CA LYS A 104 89.48 -16.11 39.75
C LYS A 104 89.09 -17.56 40.08
N SER A 105 88.70 -18.31 39.05
CA SER A 105 88.28 -19.70 39.17
C SER A 105 88.71 -20.54 37.95
N THR A 106 88.85 -21.85 38.14
CA THR A 106 89.06 -22.85 37.06
C THR A 106 87.76 -23.16 36.31
N ILE A 107 86.61 -23.00 36.98
CA ILE A 107 85.27 -23.02 36.38
C ILE A 107 84.64 -21.64 36.58
N LEU A 108 84.52 -20.90 35.47
CA LEU A 108 83.96 -19.56 35.45
C LEU A 108 82.44 -19.63 35.34
N ASN A 109 81.75 -19.31 36.43
CA ASN A 109 80.28 -19.25 36.45
C ASN A 109 79.81 -17.86 35.98
N LEU A 110 79.44 -17.76 34.71
CA LEU A 110 78.94 -16.55 34.09
C LEU A 110 77.48 -16.30 34.47
N ASP A 111 77.23 -15.09 34.94
CA ASP A 111 75.92 -14.58 35.26
C ASP A 111 75.87 -13.09 34.85
N PHE A 112 74.68 -12.50 34.84
CA PHE A 112 74.50 -11.09 34.50
C PHE A 112 73.80 -10.33 35.61
N GLU A 113 73.96 -9.02 35.58
CA GLU A 113 73.19 -8.09 36.40
C GLU A 113 72.72 -6.90 35.57
N PHE A 114 71.57 -6.33 35.94
CA PHE A 114 71.08 -5.10 35.33
C PHE A 114 71.88 -3.90 35.85
N THR A 115 72.23 -3.00 34.94
CA THR A 115 72.87 -1.72 35.23
C THR A 115 71.82 -0.66 35.61
N ASP A 116 72.27 0.56 35.91
CA ASP A 116 71.36 1.70 36.12
C ASP A 116 70.98 2.44 34.84
N GLU A 117 71.57 2.07 33.70
CA GLU A 117 71.23 2.63 32.39
C GLU A 117 70.00 1.92 31.80
N PHE A 118 69.11 2.68 31.16
CA PHE A 118 67.93 2.15 30.49
C PHE A 118 68.23 1.76 29.04
N LEU A 119 67.47 0.80 28.51
CA LEU A 119 67.46 0.49 27.08
C LEU A 119 67.04 1.73 26.27
N LEU A 120 67.58 1.87 25.07
CA LEU A 120 67.19 2.93 24.14
C LEU A 120 65.75 2.70 23.64
N ASP A 121 65.02 3.77 23.35
CA ASP A 121 63.65 3.68 22.80
C ASP A 121 63.60 2.83 21.50
N THR A 122 64.67 2.84 20.70
CA THR A 122 64.79 1.99 19.50
C THR A 122 64.86 0.50 19.86
N GLU A 123 65.58 0.13 20.91
CA GLU A 123 65.68 -1.25 21.41
C GLU A 123 64.36 -1.70 22.03
N ILE A 124 63.70 -0.82 22.81
CA ILE A 124 62.37 -1.08 23.37
C ILE A 124 61.34 -1.25 22.24
N THR A 125 61.41 -0.44 21.17
CA THR A 125 60.53 -0.57 20.01
C THR A 125 60.71 -1.91 19.29
N MET A 126 61.97 -2.39 19.15
CA MET A 126 62.24 -3.71 18.60
C MET A 126 61.68 -4.83 19.47
N LEU A 127 61.86 -4.74 20.80
CA LEU A 127 61.29 -5.68 21.77
C LEU A 127 59.75 -5.71 21.67
N ILE A 128 59.10 -4.55 21.59
CA ILE A 128 57.64 -4.43 21.41
C ILE A 128 57.20 -5.12 20.10
N ASN A 129 57.92 -4.89 18.99
CA ASN A 129 57.59 -5.51 17.71
C ASN A 129 57.67 -7.05 17.76
N GLU A 130 58.72 -7.60 18.37
CA GLU A 130 58.86 -9.05 18.57
C GLU A 130 57.74 -9.58 19.49
N TYR A 131 57.45 -8.87 20.58
CA TYR A 131 56.39 -9.24 21.51
C TYR A 131 54.99 -9.23 20.87
N LEU A 132 54.69 -8.25 20.00
CA LEU A 132 53.44 -8.21 19.24
C LEU A 132 53.32 -9.40 18.27
N LYS A 133 54.40 -9.75 17.57
CA LYS A 133 54.43 -10.89 16.64
C LYS A 133 54.16 -12.21 17.35
N GLU A 134 54.76 -12.43 18.51
CA GLU A 134 54.54 -13.64 19.32
C GLU A 134 53.11 -13.74 19.83
N ASN A 135 52.53 -12.61 20.23
CA ASN A 135 51.12 -12.51 20.61
C ASN A 135 50.16 -12.48 19.41
N LYS A 136 50.67 -12.65 18.19
CA LYS A 136 49.91 -12.69 16.92
C LYS A 136 49.10 -11.41 16.65
N ILE A 137 49.52 -10.28 17.19
CA ILE A 137 48.91 -8.98 16.89
C ILE A 137 49.54 -8.46 15.60
N VAL A 138 48.77 -8.54 14.53
CA VAL A 138 49.24 -8.32 13.16
C VAL A 138 48.42 -7.27 12.40
N TYR A 139 47.29 -6.83 12.97
CA TYR A 139 46.40 -5.87 12.34
C TYR A 139 46.20 -4.63 13.21
N GLY A 140 46.19 -3.46 12.57
CA GLY A 140 45.85 -2.21 13.23
C GLY A 140 46.85 -1.71 14.26
N VAL A 141 48.12 -2.12 14.16
CA VAL A 141 49.19 -1.67 15.06
C VAL A 141 49.43 -0.17 14.85
N LYS A 142 49.33 0.59 15.95
CA LYS A 142 49.49 2.05 15.97
C LYS A 142 50.92 2.41 16.35
N TRP A 143 51.83 2.32 15.39
CA TRP A 143 53.25 2.61 15.60
C TRP A 143 53.50 4.05 16.08
N GLU A 144 52.64 4.98 15.69
CA GLU A 144 52.61 6.36 16.16
C GLU A 144 52.45 6.47 17.69
N ASN A 145 51.83 5.49 18.35
CA ASN A 145 51.61 5.50 19.79
C ASN A 145 52.81 4.98 20.58
N VAL A 146 53.75 4.25 19.95
CA VAL A 146 54.82 3.52 20.66
C VAL A 146 55.64 4.45 21.56
N LYS A 147 56.03 5.63 21.05
CA LYS A 147 56.79 6.59 21.86
C LYS A 147 56.01 7.01 23.12
N SER A 148 54.74 7.36 22.97
CA SER A 148 53.90 7.75 24.11
C SER A 148 53.73 6.60 25.11
N ILE A 149 53.63 5.36 24.63
CA ILE A 149 53.49 4.16 25.47
C ILE A 149 54.79 3.87 26.24
N ILE A 150 55.95 4.08 25.61
CA ILE A 150 57.24 3.97 26.29
C ILE A 150 57.32 5.02 27.41
N ASP A 151 56.92 6.26 27.14
CA ASP A 151 56.99 7.35 28.12
C ASP A 151 55.97 7.22 29.26
N SER A 152 54.74 6.78 28.97
CA SER A 152 53.65 6.65 29.95
C SER A 152 53.61 5.29 30.67
N GLY A 153 54.23 4.26 30.10
CA GLY A 153 54.13 2.87 30.55
C GLY A 153 52.86 2.15 30.09
N TYR A 154 51.91 2.81 29.41
CA TYR A 154 50.67 2.16 28.96
C TYR A 154 49.99 2.87 27.77
N GLY A 155 49.32 2.12 26.91
CA GLY A 155 48.43 2.68 25.91
C GLY A 155 47.98 1.68 24.83
N VAL A 156 47.06 2.14 23.97
CA VAL A 156 46.52 1.32 22.87
C VAL A 156 47.61 1.11 21.81
N ILE A 157 48.07 -0.13 21.66
CA ILE A 157 49.12 -0.52 20.72
C ILE A 157 48.55 -1.05 19.40
N ALA A 158 47.34 -1.60 19.40
CA ALA A 158 46.66 -2.00 18.18
C ALA A 158 45.14 -1.82 18.28
N GLN A 159 44.50 -1.48 17.16
CA GLN A 159 43.05 -1.34 17.05
C GLN A 159 42.53 -2.04 15.81
N GLY A 160 41.67 -3.03 16.03
CA GLY A 160 40.90 -3.69 14.98
C GLY A 160 39.88 -2.76 14.34
N LYS A 161 39.29 -3.23 13.25
CA LYS A 161 38.22 -2.54 12.53
C LYS A 161 36.89 -3.25 12.81
N SER A 162 35.97 -2.59 13.50
CA SER A 162 34.63 -3.16 13.74
C SER A 162 33.90 -3.45 12.42
N PRO A 163 33.08 -4.52 12.35
CA PRO A 163 32.20 -4.74 11.21
C PRO A 163 31.15 -3.62 11.13
N VAL A 164 30.69 -3.35 9.90
CA VAL A 164 29.55 -2.46 9.67
C VAL A 164 28.31 -3.34 9.50
N GLU A 165 27.31 -3.15 10.35
CA GLU A 165 26.05 -3.89 10.28
C GLU A 165 25.27 -3.58 8.99
N PRO A 166 24.55 -4.57 8.42
CA PRO A 166 23.74 -4.37 7.23
C PRO A 166 22.49 -3.53 7.53
N ILE A 167 21.93 -2.97 6.46
CA ILE A 167 20.59 -2.40 6.42
C ILE A 167 19.67 -3.45 5.80
N ASP A 168 18.60 -3.82 6.51
CA ASP A 168 17.64 -4.82 6.03
C ASP A 168 16.72 -4.27 4.94
N ASP A 169 16.09 -5.17 4.18
CA ASP A 169 15.04 -4.77 3.25
C ASP A 169 13.82 -4.20 3.98
N LYS A 170 13.21 -3.18 3.38
CA LYS A 170 11.97 -2.58 3.86
C LYS A 170 10.87 -2.73 2.82
N ILE A 171 9.72 -3.25 3.25
CA ILE A 171 8.52 -3.27 2.41
C ILE A 171 7.73 -1.98 2.69
N GLU A 172 7.44 -1.23 1.65
CA GLU A 172 6.48 -0.12 1.67
C GLU A 172 5.19 -0.58 1.01
N TYR A 173 4.07 -0.41 1.72
CA TYR A 173 2.73 -0.72 1.21
C TYR A 173 2.01 0.59 0.88
N PHE A 174 1.32 0.62 -0.25
CA PHE A 174 0.56 1.77 -0.74
C PHE A 174 -0.95 1.63 -0.49
N PHE A 175 -1.33 0.80 0.48
CA PHE A 175 -2.70 0.59 0.94
C PHE A 175 -2.73 0.37 2.46
N GLY A 176 -3.90 0.46 3.08
CA GLY A 176 -4.10 0.21 4.51
C GLY A 176 -3.62 -1.18 4.94
N THR A 177 -2.56 -1.24 5.74
CA THR A 177 -1.99 -2.51 6.25
C THR A 177 -2.54 -2.93 7.59
N ASN A 178 -3.47 -2.17 8.17
CA ASN A 178 -4.12 -2.54 9.42
C ASN A 178 -4.87 -3.85 9.20
N ILE A 179 -4.32 -4.90 9.82
CA ILE A 179 -4.98 -6.18 10.02
C ILE A 179 -6.09 -5.93 11.05
N GLU A 180 -7.19 -5.33 10.61
CA GLU A 180 -8.44 -5.61 11.28
C GLU A 180 -8.90 -6.94 10.71
N ASN A 181 -8.79 -7.96 11.56
CA ASN A 181 -9.61 -9.15 11.46
C ASN A 181 -10.99 -8.73 10.96
N ASP A 182 -11.48 -9.36 9.90
CA ASP A 182 -12.86 -9.27 9.41
C ASP A 182 -13.89 -9.82 10.43
N TYR A 183 -13.54 -9.80 11.73
CA TYR A 183 -14.38 -10.05 12.87
C TYR A 183 -14.51 -8.72 13.61
N LEU A 184 -15.71 -8.14 13.50
CA LEU A 184 -16.16 -7.05 14.35
C LEU A 184 -16.14 -7.52 15.81
N GLU A 185 -15.02 -7.32 16.48
CA GLU A 185 -14.95 -7.14 17.92
C GLU A 185 -14.06 -5.93 18.15
N ASN A 186 -14.66 -4.73 18.16
CA ASN A 186 -14.16 -3.63 18.99
C ASN A 186 -15.25 -2.57 19.14
N GLU A 187 -15.66 -2.42 20.38
CA GLU A 187 -16.50 -1.35 20.90
C GLU A 187 -15.82 0.01 20.69
N LYS A 188 -16.09 0.66 19.56
CA LYS A 188 -15.98 2.11 19.47
C LYS A 188 -17.27 2.66 18.89
N LYS A 189 -17.97 3.47 19.71
CA LYS A 189 -19.07 4.34 19.29
C LYS A 189 -18.54 5.28 18.20
N VAL A 190 -18.70 4.88 16.95
CA VAL A 190 -18.62 5.77 15.80
C VAL A 190 -20.02 6.35 15.60
N ASP A 191 -20.12 7.59 15.13
CA ASP A 191 -21.41 8.24 14.91
C ASP A 191 -22.08 7.62 13.66
N PHE A 192 -22.83 6.52 13.87
CA PHE A 192 -23.32 5.60 12.83
C PHE A 192 -24.46 6.16 11.97
N TYR A 193 -25.04 7.31 12.32
CA TYR A 193 -26.20 7.86 11.60
C TYR A 193 -25.80 8.58 10.29
N ASN A 194 -24.60 9.15 10.20
CA ASN A 194 -24.18 9.98 9.06
C ASN A 194 -22.84 9.57 8.42
N SER A 195 -22.14 8.57 8.96
CA SER A 195 -20.85 8.12 8.40
C SER A 195 -21.07 6.91 7.48
N ILE A 196 -20.68 7.07 6.21
CA ILE A 196 -20.57 5.96 5.25
C ILE A 196 -19.18 5.36 5.44
N LYS A 197 -19.10 4.05 5.68
CA LYS A 197 -17.82 3.36 5.69
C LYS A 197 -17.36 3.17 4.24
N GLU A 198 -16.46 4.04 3.79
CA GLU A 198 -15.75 3.85 2.53
C GLU A 198 -14.74 2.70 2.68
N VAL A 199 -14.99 1.61 1.96
CA VAL A 199 -14.06 0.48 1.91
C VAL A 199 -12.98 0.79 0.89
N GLU A 200 -11.71 0.66 1.29
CA GLU A 200 -10.56 0.94 0.44
C GLU A 200 -10.63 0.14 -0.88
N PHE A 201 -10.38 0.82 -2.00
CA PHE A 201 -10.51 0.27 -3.34
C PHE A 201 -9.36 0.74 -4.22
N VAL A 202 -8.75 -0.19 -4.96
CA VAL A 202 -7.68 0.07 -5.92
C VAL A 202 -8.09 -0.40 -7.30
N GLU A 203 -7.64 0.31 -8.33
CA GLU A 203 -7.83 -0.09 -9.72
C GLU A 203 -6.79 -1.12 -10.17
N SER A 204 -7.16 -1.94 -11.16
CA SER A 204 -6.22 -2.82 -11.84
C SER A 204 -5.02 -2.05 -12.39
N GLY A 205 -3.82 -2.65 -12.26
CA GLY A 205 -2.54 -2.05 -12.61
C GLY A 205 -1.92 -1.14 -11.53
N LYS A 206 -2.65 -0.80 -10.46
CA LYS A 206 -2.12 0.03 -9.37
C LYS A 206 -0.99 -0.70 -8.62
N VAL A 207 0.09 0.02 -8.30
CA VAL A 207 1.17 -0.49 -7.43
C VAL A 207 0.68 -0.59 -5.99
N LEU A 208 0.86 -1.76 -5.39
CA LEU A 208 0.39 -2.09 -4.04
C LEU A 208 1.51 -2.10 -3.00
N ALA A 209 2.70 -2.55 -3.40
CA ALA A 209 3.86 -2.57 -2.52
C ALA A 209 5.17 -2.56 -3.29
N ILE A 210 6.21 -2.01 -2.69
CA ILE A 210 7.59 -2.02 -3.19
C ILE A 210 8.54 -2.49 -2.08
N VAL A 211 9.51 -3.33 -2.43
CA VAL A 211 10.63 -3.72 -1.57
C VAL A 211 11.82 -2.80 -1.85
N HIS A 212 12.16 -1.97 -0.87
CA HIS A 212 13.38 -1.18 -0.87
C HIS A 212 14.54 -2.07 -0.44
N SER A 213 15.51 -2.22 -1.35
CA SER A 213 16.69 -3.04 -1.08
C SER A 213 17.61 -2.33 -0.09
N GLY A 214 17.87 -2.95 1.05
CA GLY A 214 18.90 -2.52 1.99
C GLY A 214 20.34 -2.75 1.49
N GLN A 215 21.31 -2.69 2.39
CA GLN A 215 22.75 -2.76 2.08
C GLN A 215 23.40 -3.89 2.88
N ASP A 216 24.30 -4.63 2.24
CA ASP A 216 25.10 -5.64 2.93
C ASP A 216 26.08 -5.00 3.91
N GLY A 217 26.36 -5.71 4.99
CA GLY A 217 27.34 -5.28 5.98
C GLY A 217 28.77 -5.41 5.45
N VAL A 218 29.69 -4.70 6.08
CA VAL A 218 31.12 -4.75 5.73
C VAL A 218 31.87 -5.53 6.79
N VAL A 219 32.70 -6.48 6.35
CA VAL A 219 33.55 -7.30 7.22
C VAL A 219 34.56 -6.42 7.98
N GLY A 220 34.61 -6.64 9.29
CA GLY A 220 35.62 -6.09 10.19
C GLY A 220 36.80 -7.04 10.39
N PHE A 221 37.82 -6.59 11.11
CA PHE A 221 39.00 -7.38 11.45
C PHE A 221 39.39 -7.13 12.91
N ASP A 222 39.65 -8.18 13.67
CA ASP A 222 40.23 -8.05 15.01
C ASP A 222 41.74 -7.70 14.94
N VAL A 223 42.38 -7.43 16.08
CA VAL A 223 43.83 -7.10 16.14
C VAL A 223 44.73 -8.26 15.68
N PHE A 224 44.18 -9.48 15.60
CA PHE A 224 44.87 -10.67 15.09
C PHE A 224 44.68 -10.85 13.57
N GLY A 225 43.96 -9.95 12.90
CA GLY A 225 43.66 -10.02 11.47
C GLY A 225 42.58 -11.05 11.11
N ARG A 226 41.86 -11.60 12.08
CA ARG A 226 40.76 -12.53 11.83
C ARG A 226 39.50 -11.75 11.43
N PRO A 227 38.77 -12.20 10.40
CA PRO A 227 37.57 -11.49 9.95
C PRO A 227 36.45 -11.60 10.99
N ILE A 228 35.82 -10.47 11.28
CA ILE A 228 34.59 -10.38 12.07
C ILE A 228 33.46 -10.13 11.08
N ASN A 229 32.63 -11.14 10.83
CA ASN A 229 31.52 -11.03 9.89
C ASN A 229 30.33 -10.31 10.56
N PRO A 230 29.74 -9.29 9.91
CA PRO A 230 28.47 -8.73 10.38
C PRO A 230 27.35 -9.77 10.26
N ARG A 231 26.20 -9.51 10.88
CA ARG A 231 25.00 -10.33 10.62
C ARG A 231 24.65 -10.30 9.12
N LYS A 232 23.97 -11.33 8.64
CA LYS A 232 23.40 -11.30 7.28
C LYS A 232 22.19 -10.36 7.27
N ARG A 233 22.04 -9.58 6.20
CA ARG A 233 20.84 -8.75 6.02
C ARG A 233 19.62 -9.64 5.84
N GLU A 234 18.49 -9.20 6.36
CA GLU A 234 17.20 -9.82 6.14
C GLU A 234 16.69 -9.43 4.74
N VAL A 235 16.61 -10.42 3.85
CA VAL A 235 16.09 -10.23 2.49
C VAL A 235 14.59 -10.47 2.48
N LYS A 236 13.82 -9.47 2.08
CA LYS A 236 12.35 -9.55 2.03
C LYS A 236 11.87 -9.78 0.61
N LYS A 237 10.81 -10.57 0.49
CA LYS A 237 10.17 -10.89 -0.79
C LYS A 237 8.66 -10.73 -0.65
N LEU A 238 8.04 -10.10 -1.64
CA LEU A 238 6.58 -10.03 -1.72
C LEU A 238 6.02 -11.40 -2.12
N LYS A 239 4.96 -11.83 -1.43
CA LYS A 239 4.20 -13.02 -1.79
C LYS A 239 2.92 -12.61 -2.50
N LYS A 240 2.62 -13.25 -3.63
CA LYS A 240 1.39 -13.01 -4.37
C LYS A 240 0.24 -13.81 -3.77
N GLY A 241 -0.91 -13.18 -3.64
CA GLY A 241 -2.21 -13.82 -3.39
C GLY A 241 -3.18 -13.59 -4.56
N PRO A 242 -4.45 -13.98 -4.41
CA PRO A 242 -5.48 -13.76 -5.43
C PRO A 242 -5.62 -12.29 -5.82
N GLY A 243 -5.79 -11.99 -7.11
CA GLY A 243 -6.00 -10.63 -7.62
C GLY A 243 -4.76 -9.72 -7.57
N CYS A 244 -3.60 -10.26 -7.19
CA CYS A 244 -2.33 -9.54 -7.15
C CYS A 244 -1.29 -10.24 -8.02
N GLU A 245 -0.46 -9.45 -8.70
CA GLU A 245 0.73 -9.93 -9.39
C GLU A 245 1.99 -9.36 -8.74
N VAL A 246 3.06 -10.16 -8.71
CA VAL A 246 4.35 -9.78 -8.14
C VAL A 246 5.40 -9.85 -9.24
N LEU A 247 6.09 -8.73 -9.45
CA LEU A 247 7.03 -8.46 -10.51
C LEU A 247 8.43 -8.18 -9.95
N ASP A 248 9.39 -7.96 -10.85
CA ASP A 248 10.75 -7.50 -10.54
C ASP A 248 11.47 -8.40 -9.53
N ASN A 249 11.39 -9.72 -9.73
CA ASN A 249 11.97 -10.74 -8.83
C ASN A 249 11.51 -10.58 -7.37
N PHE A 250 10.19 -10.49 -7.17
CA PHE A 250 9.54 -10.37 -5.85
C PHE A 250 9.69 -9.02 -5.14
N LYS A 251 9.98 -7.94 -5.90
CA LYS A 251 10.20 -6.59 -5.34
C LYS A 251 9.06 -5.60 -5.57
N ARG A 252 8.15 -5.84 -6.50
CA ARG A 252 7.01 -4.96 -6.75
C ARG A 252 5.72 -5.76 -6.85
N ALA A 253 4.68 -5.33 -6.15
CA ALA A 253 3.34 -5.91 -6.26
C ALA A 253 2.40 -4.92 -6.96
N ILE A 254 1.59 -5.42 -7.88
CA ILE A 254 0.55 -4.67 -8.57
C ILE A 254 -0.80 -5.37 -8.45
N ALA A 255 -1.88 -4.60 -8.48
CA ALA A 255 -3.23 -5.12 -8.59
C ALA A 255 -3.43 -5.72 -9.97
N GLN A 256 -3.83 -6.99 -10.05
CA GLN A 256 -4.21 -7.64 -11.31
C GLN A 256 -5.69 -7.39 -11.65
N VAL A 257 -6.50 -7.09 -10.64
CA VAL A 257 -7.93 -6.78 -10.73
C VAL A 257 -8.24 -5.56 -9.87
N SER A 258 -9.30 -4.81 -10.21
CA SER A 258 -9.79 -3.73 -9.35
C SER A 258 -10.55 -4.33 -8.14
N GLY A 259 -10.30 -3.81 -6.94
CA GLY A 259 -10.90 -4.35 -5.71
C GLY A 259 -10.27 -3.85 -4.42
N MET A 260 -10.55 -4.54 -3.32
CA MET A 260 -10.05 -4.21 -1.98
C MET A 260 -8.69 -4.89 -1.75
N PRO A 261 -7.59 -4.14 -1.55
CA PRO A 261 -6.28 -4.71 -1.26
C PRO A 261 -6.19 -5.11 0.21
N ARG A 262 -5.62 -6.29 0.51
CA ARG A 262 -5.37 -6.77 1.88
C ARG A 262 -4.16 -7.69 1.93
N ILE A 263 -3.58 -7.81 3.13
CA ILE A 263 -2.56 -8.82 3.44
C ILE A 263 -3.25 -10.03 4.06
N LYS A 264 -3.08 -11.22 3.49
CA LYS A 264 -3.60 -12.48 4.02
C LYS A 264 -2.52 -13.54 3.95
N ASN A 265 -2.17 -14.16 5.08
CA ASN A 265 -1.09 -15.16 5.18
C ASN A 265 0.21 -14.67 4.51
N ASP A 266 0.66 -13.47 4.88
CA ASP A 266 1.80 -12.73 4.30
C ASP A 266 1.71 -12.43 2.79
N SER A 267 0.58 -12.69 2.15
CA SER A 267 0.40 -12.50 0.70
C SER A 267 -0.47 -11.31 0.43
N ILE A 268 -0.07 -10.48 -0.55
CA ILE A 268 -0.86 -9.34 -0.99
C ILE A 268 -1.98 -9.89 -1.88
N CYS A 269 -3.22 -9.57 -1.54
CA CYS A 269 -4.42 -10.01 -2.24
C CYS A 269 -5.25 -8.80 -2.64
N VAL A 270 -5.99 -8.89 -3.74
CA VAL A 270 -7.02 -7.91 -4.13
C VAL A 270 -8.31 -8.65 -4.39
N PHE A 271 -9.36 -8.28 -3.66
CA PHE A 271 -10.67 -8.92 -3.79
C PHE A 271 -11.65 -7.98 -4.49
N PRO A 272 -12.24 -8.36 -5.64
CA PRO A 272 -13.23 -7.53 -6.33
C PRO A 272 -14.58 -7.47 -5.61
N THR A 273 -14.81 -8.39 -4.67
CA THR A 273 -16.05 -8.53 -3.90
C THR A 273 -15.77 -8.31 -2.43
N TYR A 274 -16.53 -7.40 -1.82
CA TYR A 274 -16.56 -7.22 -0.37
C TYR A 274 -17.60 -8.15 0.23
N LYS A 275 -17.14 -9.12 1.04
CA LYS A 275 -17.97 -10.19 1.60
C LYS A 275 -18.23 -9.98 3.09
N ILE A 276 -19.51 -9.96 3.48
CA ILE A 276 -19.98 -9.86 4.85
C ILE A 276 -20.68 -11.18 5.21
N LYS A 277 -20.19 -11.86 6.25
CA LYS A 277 -20.66 -13.21 6.64
C LYS A 277 -21.93 -13.21 7.50
N GLY A 278 -22.47 -12.06 7.87
CA GLY A 278 -23.63 -11.95 8.75
C GLY A 278 -24.54 -10.80 8.36
N ASP A 279 -25.36 -10.39 9.32
CA ASP A 279 -26.32 -9.31 9.15
C ASP A 279 -25.60 -7.95 9.13
N VAL A 280 -26.10 -7.03 8.30
CA VAL A 280 -25.71 -5.63 8.32
C VAL A 280 -26.69 -4.87 9.19
N ASP A 281 -26.21 -4.47 10.36
CA ASP A 281 -26.94 -3.70 11.35
C ASP A 281 -26.28 -2.33 11.58
N LYS A 282 -26.79 -1.60 12.57
CA LYS A 282 -26.28 -0.27 12.93
C LYS A 282 -24.84 -0.31 13.48
N GLN A 283 -24.33 -1.46 13.91
CA GLN A 283 -22.93 -1.60 14.35
C GLN A 283 -21.98 -1.67 13.16
N ILE A 284 -22.39 -2.33 12.07
CA ILE A 284 -21.64 -2.31 10.80
C ILE A 284 -21.76 -0.94 10.13
N GLY A 285 -22.98 -0.39 10.13
CA GLY A 285 -23.31 0.90 9.53
C GLY A 285 -23.49 0.85 8.02
N ASN A 286 -23.55 2.04 7.41
CA ASN A 286 -23.71 2.20 5.97
C ASN A 286 -22.45 1.79 5.21
N ILE A 287 -22.62 1.15 4.06
CA ILE A 287 -21.53 0.58 3.27
C ILE A 287 -21.49 1.25 1.90
N GLU A 288 -20.34 1.79 1.51
CA GLU A 288 -20.05 2.18 0.12
C GLU A 288 -18.80 1.47 -0.37
N TYR A 289 -18.92 0.74 -1.49
CA TYR A 289 -17.83 0.01 -2.09
C TYR A 289 -17.92 0.03 -3.61
N ASN A 290 -16.84 0.41 -4.29
CA ASN A 290 -16.81 0.51 -5.76
C ASN A 290 -16.80 -0.84 -6.48
N GLY A 291 -16.62 -1.96 -5.77
CA GLY A 291 -16.74 -3.31 -6.31
C GLY A 291 -18.10 -3.96 -6.05
N SER A 292 -18.14 -5.29 -6.10
CA SER A 292 -19.34 -6.06 -5.78
C SER A 292 -19.48 -6.24 -4.27
N ILE A 293 -20.71 -6.32 -3.76
CA ILE A 293 -20.98 -6.56 -2.33
C ILE A 293 -21.72 -7.89 -2.20
N TYR A 294 -21.26 -8.77 -1.31
CA TYR A 294 -21.94 -10.01 -0.96
C TYR A 294 -22.26 -10.02 0.53
N ILE A 295 -23.52 -10.20 0.89
CA ILE A 295 -24.00 -10.28 2.27
C ILE A 295 -24.70 -11.62 2.46
N ASP A 296 -24.17 -12.44 3.38
CA ASP A 296 -24.72 -13.76 3.69
C ASP A 296 -25.96 -13.69 4.61
N GLY A 297 -26.12 -12.57 5.34
CA GLY A 297 -27.22 -12.32 6.26
C GLY A 297 -28.28 -11.33 5.76
N ASN A 298 -28.98 -10.72 6.71
CA ASN A 298 -30.01 -9.70 6.51
C ASN A 298 -29.41 -8.29 6.42
N VAL A 299 -30.15 -7.36 5.84
CA VAL A 299 -29.92 -5.92 5.94
C VAL A 299 -31.03 -5.33 6.80
N LEU A 300 -30.65 -4.80 7.97
CA LEU A 300 -31.60 -4.29 8.96
C LEU A 300 -32.00 -2.83 8.68
N GLU A 301 -32.94 -2.35 9.48
CA GLU A 301 -33.54 -1.02 9.37
C GLU A 301 -32.52 0.13 9.43
N GLY A 302 -32.74 1.12 8.55
CA GLY A 302 -31.96 2.36 8.50
C GLY A 302 -30.59 2.21 7.83
N ILE A 303 -30.29 1.08 7.22
CA ILE A 303 -29.01 0.84 6.54
C ILE A 303 -29.07 1.28 5.08
N LYS A 304 -28.01 1.95 4.64
CA LYS A 304 -27.75 2.29 3.25
C LYS A 304 -26.54 1.52 2.71
N ILE A 305 -26.73 0.87 1.57
CA ILE A 305 -25.68 0.11 0.87
C ILE A 305 -25.53 0.66 -0.55
N VAL A 306 -24.31 0.99 -0.93
CA VAL A 306 -23.95 1.50 -2.27
C VAL A 306 -22.84 0.62 -2.86
N GLY A 307 -23.15 -0.09 -3.93
CA GLY A 307 -22.23 -0.96 -4.67
C GLY A 307 -21.90 -0.41 -6.05
N GLY A 308 -20.63 -0.33 -6.39
CA GLY A 308 -20.17 0.05 -7.72
C GLY A 308 -20.34 -1.07 -8.76
N LYS A 309 -20.62 -2.30 -8.32
CA LYS A 309 -21.02 -3.45 -9.13
C LYS A 309 -22.16 -4.21 -8.43
N GLU A 310 -22.39 -5.46 -8.83
CA GLU A 310 -23.44 -6.33 -8.31
C GLU A 310 -23.52 -6.37 -6.77
N ILE A 311 -24.74 -6.37 -6.24
CA ILE A 311 -25.01 -6.61 -4.82
C ILE A 311 -25.82 -7.90 -4.68
N ILE A 312 -25.29 -8.85 -3.91
CA ILE A 312 -25.95 -10.11 -3.56
C ILE A 312 -26.25 -10.11 -2.07
N ILE A 313 -27.52 -10.30 -1.70
CA ILE A 313 -27.97 -10.43 -0.32
C ILE A 313 -28.74 -11.73 -0.18
N LYS A 314 -28.30 -12.60 0.73
CA LYS A 314 -28.97 -13.88 0.96
C LYS A 314 -30.16 -13.78 1.91
N GLY A 315 -30.14 -12.84 2.86
CA GLY A 315 -31.22 -12.62 3.81
C GLY A 315 -32.28 -11.63 3.35
N ASN A 316 -33.07 -11.16 4.32
CA ASN A 316 -34.11 -10.14 4.13
C ASN A 316 -33.51 -8.73 4.11
N VAL A 317 -34.22 -7.81 3.48
CA VAL A 317 -33.93 -6.38 3.46
C VAL A 317 -35.12 -5.65 4.04
N VAL A 318 -34.93 -4.95 5.16
CA VAL A 318 -36.01 -4.30 5.92
C VAL A 318 -35.68 -2.83 6.15
N GLN A 319 -36.55 -1.93 5.69
CA GLN A 319 -36.42 -0.48 5.85
C GLN A 319 -35.03 0.07 5.50
N ALA A 320 -34.49 -0.36 4.36
CA ALA A 320 -33.14 -0.04 3.92
C ALA A 320 -33.11 0.59 2.52
N GLU A 321 -32.00 1.23 2.19
CA GLU A 321 -31.73 1.81 0.87
C GLU A 321 -30.57 1.07 0.20
N ILE A 322 -30.81 0.48 -0.97
CA ILE A 322 -29.79 -0.28 -1.70
C ILE A 322 -29.64 0.29 -3.11
N TYR A 323 -28.42 0.71 -3.42
CA TYR A 323 -28.03 1.27 -4.69
C TYR A 323 -26.92 0.43 -5.32
N SER A 324 -27.09 0.01 -6.57
CA SER A 324 -26.03 -0.65 -7.34
C SER A 324 -25.88 -0.02 -8.73
N ASN A 325 -24.65 0.03 -9.25
CA ASN A 325 -24.43 0.34 -10.66
C ASN A 325 -24.70 -0.86 -11.59
N SER A 326 -24.87 -2.06 -11.04
CA SER A 326 -25.17 -3.30 -11.74
C SER A 326 -26.31 -4.03 -11.00
N ASP A 327 -26.42 -5.34 -11.12
CA ASP A 327 -27.59 -6.10 -10.66
C ASP A 327 -27.71 -6.13 -9.13
N ILE A 328 -28.95 -6.24 -8.65
CA ILE A 328 -29.25 -6.59 -7.25
C ILE A 328 -29.94 -7.95 -7.22
N ASN A 329 -29.39 -8.88 -6.43
CA ASN A 329 -30.01 -10.18 -6.17
C ASN A 329 -30.28 -10.34 -4.68
N ILE A 330 -31.56 -10.38 -4.29
CA ILE A 330 -31.99 -10.57 -2.91
C ILE A 330 -32.77 -11.89 -2.82
N SER A 331 -32.21 -12.85 -2.10
CA SER A 331 -32.83 -14.17 -1.90
C SER A 331 -33.90 -14.18 -0.79
N GLY A 332 -33.97 -13.13 0.04
CA GLY A 332 -35.01 -12.95 1.06
C GLY A 332 -36.13 -12.00 0.65
N ASN A 333 -36.89 -11.53 1.64
CA ASN A 333 -37.98 -10.57 1.46
C ASN A 333 -37.47 -9.13 1.49
N VAL A 334 -38.10 -8.26 0.69
CA VAL A 334 -37.83 -6.82 0.66
C VAL A 334 -39.03 -6.09 1.27
N ILE A 335 -38.85 -5.47 2.43
CA ILE A 335 -39.94 -4.86 3.20
C ILE A 335 -39.61 -3.41 3.51
N GLY A 336 -40.50 -2.47 3.16
CA GLY A 336 -40.32 -1.06 3.47
C GLY A 336 -39.09 -0.40 2.87
N SER A 337 -38.52 -0.96 1.80
CA SER A 337 -37.16 -0.63 1.33
C SER A 337 -37.15 0.02 -0.05
N ASN A 338 -36.07 0.71 -0.37
CA ASN A 338 -35.84 1.33 -1.67
C ASN A 338 -34.67 0.62 -2.37
N LEU A 339 -34.94 0.04 -3.54
CA LEU A 339 -33.93 -0.61 -4.37
C LEU A 339 -33.76 0.17 -5.67
N THR A 340 -32.53 0.45 -6.07
CA THR A 340 -32.24 1.13 -7.33
C THR A 340 -30.98 0.58 -7.97
N VAL A 341 -31.08 0.14 -9.23
CA VAL A 341 -29.95 -0.41 -10.00
C VAL A 341 -29.68 0.35 -11.29
N GLY A 342 -28.47 0.19 -11.82
CA GLY A 342 -28.00 0.83 -13.05
C GLY A 342 -27.65 2.30 -12.84
N ALA A 343 -27.10 2.63 -11.68
CA ALA A 343 -26.77 3.98 -11.27
C ALA A 343 -25.59 4.61 -12.07
N GLN A 344 -25.87 5.00 -13.32
CA GLN A 344 -25.72 6.37 -13.82
C GLN A 344 -27.04 6.86 -14.46
N ALA A 345 -28.11 6.05 -14.44
CA ALA A 345 -29.38 6.39 -15.07
C ALA A 345 -30.09 7.58 -14.42
N ILE A 346 -30.02 7.79 -13.10
CA ILE A 346 -30.60 8.99 -12.48
C ILE A 346 -29.88 10.24 -12.99
N LEU A 347 -28.55 10.23 -12.98
CA LEU A 347 -27.75 11.33 -13.49
C LEU A 347 -28.05 11.57 -14.97
N TYR A 348 -28.05 10.51 -15.78
CA TYR A 348 -28.40 10.54 -17.19
C TYR A 348 -29.82 11.08 -17.44
N ILE A 349 -30.84 10.55 -16.77
CA ILE A 349 -32.24 10.96 -16.92
C ILE A 349 -32.36 12.44 -16.50
N THR A 350 -31.62 12.86 -15.47
CA THR A 350 -31.58 14.26 -15.04
C THR A 350 -30.94 15.15 -16.12
N ILE A 351 -29.82 14.72 -16.73
CA ILE A 351 -29.19 15.43 -17.86
C ILE A 351 -30.14 15.48 -19.07
N TYR A 352 -30.73 14.35 -19.45
CA TYR A 352 -31.62 14.21 -20.59
C TYR A 352 -32.88 15.08 -20.43
N ASN A 353 -33.54 15.02 -19.28
CA ASN A 353 -34.72 15.84 -18.99
C ASN A 353 -34.38 17.33 -19.01
N TYR A 354 -33.21 17.72 -18.48
CA TYR A 354 -32.73 19.09 -18.56
C TYR A 354 -32.51 19.54 -20.01
N LEU A 355 -31.89 18.71 -20.85
CA LEU A 355 -31.69 19.01 -22.28
C LEU A 355 -33.02 19.08 -23.06
N ILE A 356 -34.00 18.23 -22.73
CA ILE A 356 -35.34 18.29 -23.33
C ILE A 356 -36.06 19.59 -22.93
N ASP A 357 -35.98 20.00 -21.65
CA ASP A 357 -36.53 21.27 -21.19
C ASP A 357 -35.90 22.46 -21.96
N ILE A 358 -34.58 22.45 -22.18
CA ILE A 358 -33.91 23.47 -22.99
C ILE A 358 -34.42 23.43 -24.44
N LYS A 359 -34.49 22.25 -25.05
CA LYS A 359 -34.95 22.10 -26.43
C LYS A 359 -36.37 22.66 -26.60
N ASP A 360 -37.28 22.33 -25.70
CA ASP A 360 -38.66 22.83 -25.72
C ASP A 360 -38.71 24.35 -25.59
N TYR A 361 -37.98 24.91 -24.61
CA TYR A 361 -37.85 26.35 -24.41
C TYR A 361 -37.35 27.07 -25.67
N LEU A 362 -36.22 26.63 -26.24
CA LEU A 362 -35.62 27.25 -27.43
C LEU A 362 -36.51 27.08 -28.68
N SER A 363 -37.17 25.93 -28.83
CA SER A 363 -38.06 25.68 -29.97
C SER A 363 -39.30 26.59 -29.94
N LYS A 364 -39.91 26.75 -28.76
CA LYS A 364 -41.04 27.67 -28.57
C LYS A 364 -40.65 29.12 -28.83
N LEU A 365 -39.47 29.51 -28.36
CA LEU A 365 -38.93 30.86 -28.56
C LEU A 365 -38.64 31.12 -30.05
N ASN A 366 -38.02 30.17 -30.75
CA ASN A 366 -37.74 30.28 -32.19
C ASN A 366 -39.03 30.39 -33.01
N ARG A 367 -40.06 29.60 -32.67
CA ARG A 367 -41.38 29.66 -33.32
C ARG A 367 -42.05 31.02 -33.11
N ALA A 368 -42.04 31.54 -31.88
CA ALA A 368 -42.63 32.86 -31.60
C ALA A 368 -41.95 33.99 -32.39
N ILE A 369 -40.63 33.93 -32.56
CA ILE A 369 -39.89 34.88 -33.39
C ILE A 369 -40.26 34.73 -34.86
N PHE A 370 -40.30 33.50 -35.36
CA PHE A 370 -40.68 33.20 -36.74
C PHE A 370 -42.08 33.72 -37.06
N ASP A 371 -43.07 33.48 -36.19
CA ASP A 371 -44.45 33.94 -36.39
C ASP A 371 -44.53 35.47 -36.48
N ILE A 372 -43.74 36.21 -35.67
CA ILE A 372 -43.71 37.68 -35.71
C ILE A 372 -43.04 38.18 -36.99
N LEU A 373 -41.94 37.54 -37.40
CA LEU A 373 -41.25 37.85 -38.65
C LEU A 373 -42.17 37.64 -39.87
N GLN A 374 -43.00 36.60 -39.85
CA GLN A 374 -43.97 36.32 -40.92
C GLN A 374 -45.20 37.25 -40.90
N SER A 375 -45.67 37.68 -39.72
CA SER A 375 -46.84 38.57 -39.63
C SER A 375 -46.60 39.99 -40.15
N LYS A 376 -45.33 40.40 -40.30
CA LYS A 376 -44.94 41.73 -40.77
C LYS A 376 -44.39 41.65 -42.19
N ASN A 377 -45.30 41.71 -43.16
CA ASN A 377 -45.02 41.76 -44.60
C ASN A 377 -43.75 42.57 -44.97
N ASN A 378 -42.63 41.87 -45.18
CA ASN A 378 -41.38 42.38 -45.77
C ASN A 378 -40.71 43.61 -45.11
N GLU A 379 -40.93 43.89 -43.82
CA GLU A 379 -40.05 44.84 -43.11
C GLU A 379 -38.67 44.18 -42.89
N GLN A 380 -37.60 44.77 -43.46
CA GLN A 380 -36.23 44.39 -43.08
C GLN A 380 -36.01 44.75 -41.61
N PHE A 381 -36.09 43.75 -40.74
CA PHE A 381 -35.77 43.94 -39.34
C PHE A 381 -34.26 44.15 -39.18
N THR A 382 -33.86 45.31 -38.66
CA THR A 382 -32.49 45.50 -38.18
C THR A 382 -32.23 44.60 -36.98
N GLN A 383 -30.98 44.16 -36.81
CA GLN A 383 -30.58 43.28 -35.71
C GLN A 383 -30.94 43.87 -34.32
N ASP A 384 -30.83 45.19 -34.14
CA ASP A 384 -31.23 45.88 -32.90
C ASP A 384 -32.75 45.78 -32.59
N LYS A 385 -33.61 45.86 -33.62
CA LYS A 385 -35.06 45.68 -33.45
C LYS A 385 -35.39 44.22 -33.08
N LEU A 386 -34.72 43.25 -33.69
CA LEU A 386 -34.86 41.84 -33.36
C LEU A 386 -34.42 41.58 -31.92
N SER A 387 -33.28 42.12 -31.50
CA SER A 387 -32.79 41.96 -30.14
C SER A 387 -33.75 42.53 -29.10
N LYS A 388 -34.35 43.71 -29.35
CA LYS A 388 -35.37 44.32 -28.47
C LYS A 388 -36.65 43.49 -28.41
N LEU A 389 -37.11 42.98 -29.54
CA LEU A 389 -38.29 42.11 -29.61
C LEU A 389 -38.08 40.81 -28.84
N LEU A 390 -36.90 40.20 -29.00
CA LEU A 390 -36.51 38.95 -28.35
C LEU A 390 -36.46 39.11 -26.83
N LYS A 391 -35.90 40.23 -26.35
CA LYS A 391 -35.96 40.63 -24.93
C LYS A 391 -37.40 40.66 -24.42
N ILE A 392 -38.30 41.38 -25.11
CA ILE A 392 -39.70 41.51 -24.69
C ILE A 392 -40.39 40.14 -24.62
N ILE A 393 -40.20 39.28 -25.62
CA ILE A 393 -40.82 37.95 -25.68
C ILE A 393 -40.32 37.05 -24.52
N ILE A 394 -39.03 37.08 -24.23
CA ILE A 394 -38.46 36.33 -23.10
C ILE A 394 -39.07 36.82 -21.78
N PHE A 395 -39.08 38.14 -21.53
CA PHE A 395 -39.56 38.70 -20.27
C PHE A 395 -41.06 38.56 -20.06
N SER A 396 -41.85 38.65 -21.12
CA SER A 396 -43.32 38.65 -21.03
C SER A 396 -43.94 37.25 -21.15
N LYS A 397 -43.46 36.41 -22.08
CA LYS A 397 -44.13 35.17 -22.47
C LYS A 397 -43.43 33.90 -21.98
N PHE A 398 -42.09 33.90 -21.92
CA PHE A 398 -41.31 32.69 -21.62
C PHE A 398 -40.49 32.77 -20.32
N LYS A 399 -40.87 33.67 -19.42
CA LYS A 399 -40.18 33.88 -18.14
C LYS A 399 -40.17 32.62 -17.28
N ASN A 400 -41.31 31.95 -17.15
CA ASN A 400 -41.48 30.78 -16.29
C ASN A 400 -40.69 29.57 -16.83
N GLU A 401 -40.71 29.35 -18.14
CA GLU A 401 -39.96 28.30 -18.81
C GLU A 401 -38.45 28.49 -18.64
N LYS A 402 -37.98 29.75 -18.73
CA LYS A 402 -36.57 30.09 -18.47
C LYS A 402 -36.19 29.84 -17.01
N GLU A 403 -37.01 30.25 -16.05
CA GLU A 403 -36.76 29.98 -14.62
C GLU A 403 -36.68 28.48 -14.34
N LYS A 404 -37.56 27.68 -14.97
CA LYS A 404 -37.50 26.21 -14.89
C LYS A 404 -36.15 25.66 -15.38
N VAL A 405 -35.68 26.11 -16.55
CA VAL A 405 -34.37 25.69 -17.09
C VAL A 405 -33.24 26.06 -16.12
N ASN A 406 -33.23 27.29 -15.59
CA ASN A 406 -32.19 27.75 -14.67
C ASN A 406 -32.15 26.95 -13.36
N ASN A 407 -33.32 26.65 -12.79
CA ASN A 407 -33.42 25.86 -11.56
C ASN A 407 -32.92 24.42 -11.79
N ASN A 408 -33.30 23.82 -12.91
CA ASN A 408 -32.84 22.47 -13.26
C ASN A 408 -31.33 22.39 -13.48
N TYR A 409 -30.71 23.41 -14.09
CA TYR A 409 -29.26 23.52 -14.21
C TYR A 409 -28.55 23.54 -12.86
N ASN A 410 -29.01 24.39 -11.93
CA ASN A 410 -28.40 24.53 -10.61
C ASN A 410 -28.48 23.23 -9.80
N ASN A 411 -29.57 22.48 -9.94
CA ASN A 411 -29.69 21.16 -9.31
C ASN A 411 -28.74 20.14 -9.95
N LEU A 412 -28.61 20.17 -11.28
CA LEU A 412 -27.81 19.21 -12.04
C LEU A 412 -26.29 19.38 -11.83
N ILE A 413 -25.78 20.61 -11.85
CA ILE A 413 -24.32 20.88 -11.79
C ILE A 413 -23.70 20.47 -10.44
N ASN A 414 -24.53 20.46 -9.40
CA ASN A 414 -24.18 20.11 -8.04
C ASN A 414 -24.29 18.60 -7.76
N LEU A 415 -24.72 17.79 -8.73
CA LEU A 415 -24.80 16.35 -8.53
C LEU A 415 -23.40 15.73 -8.37
N PRO A 416 -23.20 14.89 -7.33
CA PRO A 416 -22.00 14.06 -7.23
C PRO A 416 -21.96 13.08 -8.42
N LYS A 417 -20.76 12.80 -8.93
CA LYS A 417 -20.49 11.90 -10.08
C LYS A 417 -20.80 12.46 -11.49
N LEU A 418 -21.25 13.71 -11.64
CA LEU A 418 -21.28 14.39 -12.95
C LEU A 418 -19.85 14.66 -13.44
N ASP A 419 -19.48 14.09 -14.58
CA ASP A 419 -18.11 14.19 -15.10
C ASP A 419 -17.75 15.62 -15.52
N LEU A 420 -16.46 15.95 -15.43
CA LEU A 420 -15.97 17.32 -15.67
C LEU A 420 -16.23 17.80 -17.11
N ASN A 421 -16.27 16.89 -18.09
CA ASN A 421 -16.50 17.26 -19.48
C ASN A 421 -17.97 17.65 -19.70
N MET A 422 -18.90 16.83 -19.22
CA MET A 422 -20.32 17.12 -19.24
C MET A 422 -20.65 18.40 -18.44
N LYS A 423 -20.03 18.62 -17.27
CA LYS A 423 -20.15 19.90 -16.53
C LYS A 423 -19.80 21.09 -17.41
N LYS A 424 -18.67 21.05 -18.11
CA LYS A 424 -18.24 22.14 -19.00
C LYS A 424 -19.21 22.36 -20.15
N GLN A 425 -19.68 21.29 -20.80
CA GLN A 425 -20.65 21.38 -21.90
C GLN A 425 -21.97 22.01 -21.45
N LEU A 426 -22.53 21.56 -20.32
CA LEU A 426 -23.76 22.11 -19.75
C LEU A 426 -23.59 23.57 -19.33
N GLN A 427 -22.45 23.94 -18.75
CA GLN A 427 -22.13 25.33 -18.39
C GLN A 427 -22.06 26.26 -19.61
N VAL A 428 -21.50 25.79 -20.72
CA VAL A 428 -21.46 26.55 -21.99
C VAL A 428 -22.87 26.80 -22.51
N ILE A 429 -23.73 25.78 -22.53
CA ILE A 429 -25.14 25.92 -22.95
C ILE A 429 -25.88 26.92 -22.06
N GLN A 430 -25.71 26.81 -20.74
CA GLN A 430 -26.34 27.71 -19.78
C GLN A 430 -25.88 29.17 -19.97
N ASN A 431 -24.60 29.39 -20.25
CA ASN A 431 -24.07 30.73 -20.55
C ASN A 431 -24.69 31.30 -21.83
N TYR A 432 -24.86 30.48 -22.87
CA TYR A 432 -25.55 30.91 -24.08
C TYR A 432 -27.00 31.30 -23.81
N ILE A 433 -27.76 30.48 -23.08
CA ILE A 433 -29.16 30.78 -22.70
C ILE A 433 -29.25 32.11 -21.94
N ASN A 434 -28.36 32.34 -20.97
CA ASN A 434 -28.33 33.59 -20.20
C ASN A 434 -27.98 34.82 -21.08
N SER A 435 -27.05 34.65 -22.02
CA SER A 435 -26.62 35.75 -22.91
C SER A 435 -27.65 36.13 -23.98
N MET A 436 -28.58 35.24 -24.33
CA MET A 436 -29.66 35.51 -25.31
C MET A 436 -30.56 36.67 -24.85
N GLU A 437 -30.76 36.84 -23.55
CA GLU A 437 -31.50 37.96 -22.98
C GLU A 437 -30.76 39.29 -23.13
N VAL A 438 -29.43 39.29 -23.11
CA VAL A 438 -28.62 40.51 -23.19
C VAL A 438 -28.44 40.95 -24.64
N ASN A 439 -28.17 39.99 -25.53
CA ASN A 439 -27.70 40.24 -26.89
C ASN A 439 -28.80 40.06 -27.95
N GLY A 440 -29.84 39.27 -27.67
CA GLY A 440 -30.99 39.09 -28.57
C GLY A 440 -30.64 38.46 -29.93
N ASP A 441 -29.65 37.56 -29.96
CA ASP A 441 -29.12 36.96 -31.18
C ASP A 441 -29.86 35.68 -31.57
N ILE A 442 -30.59 35.74 -32.70
CA ILE A 442 -31.34 34.60 -33.27
C ILE A 442 -30.39 33.47 -33.74
N ASN A 443 -29.20 33.81 -34.24
CA ASN A 443 -28.22 32.81 -34.67
C ASN A 443 -27.72 32.02 -33.47
N LEU A 444 -27.54 32.68 -32.32
CA LEU A 444 -27.16 32.02 -31.08
C LEU A 444 -28.22 31.02 -30.62
N ILE A 445 -29.51 31.33 -30.76
CA ILE A 445 -30.62 30.40 -30.46
C ILE A 445 -30.54 29.18 -31.36
N ASN A 446 -30.46 29.37 -32.67
CA ASN A 446 -30.39 28.26 -33.63
C ASN A 446 -29.14 27.38 -33.43
N ASN A 447 -27.99 27.99 -33.16
CA ASN A 447 -26.76 27.26 -32.88
C ASN A 447 -26.84 26.48 -31.56
N THR A 448 -27.39 27.08 -30.51
CA THR A 448 -27.59 26.41 -29.21
C THR A 448 -28.58 25.25 -29.35
N LEU A 449 -29.66 25.44 -30.11
CA LEU A 449 -30.65 24.40 -30.39
C LEU A 449 -30.00 23.21 -31.12
N LYS A 450 -29.16 23.46 -32.13
CA LYS A 450 -28.37 22.41 -32.81
C LYS A 450 -27.41 21.68 -31.86
N ILE A 451 -26.72 22.41 -30.97
CA ILE A 451 -25.82 21.81 -29.96
C ILE A 451 -26.61 20.89 -29.03
N VAL A 452 -27.76 21.36 -28.53
CA VAL A 452 -28.64 20.61 -27.64
C VAL A 452 -29.20 19.38 -28.36
N GLU A 453 -29.64 19.50 -29.61
CA GLU A 453 -30.12 18.36 -30.41
C GLU A 453 -29.02 17.33 -30.68
N SER A 454 -27.81 17.79 -30.99
CA SER A 454 -26.64 16.92 -31.14
C SER A 454 -26.30 16.20 -29.84
N LEU A 455 -26.33 16.90 -28.70
CA LEU A 455 -26.10 16.27 -27.40
C LEU A 455 -27.19 15.26 -27.06
N ILE A 456 -28.45 15.55 -27.35
CA ILE A 456 -29.57 14.60 -27.17
C ILE A 456 -29.38 13.36 -28.03
N GLN A 457 -28.92 13.50 -29.29
CA GLN A 457 -28.67 12.37 -30.21
C GLN A 457 -27.44 11.55 -29.83
N ASN A 458 -26.38 12.22 -29.38
CA ASN A 458 -25.10 11.59 -28.99
C ASN A 458 -25.07 11.14 -27.53
N ILE A 459 -26.17 11.34 -26.81
CA ILE A 459 -26.41 10.79 -25.48
C ILE A 459 -26.67 9.28 -25.63
N THR A 460 -25.67 8.56 -26.13
CA THR A 460 -25.65 7.10 -26.20
C THR A 460 -25.31 6.59 -24.81
N ILE A 461 -26.39 6.33 -24.09
CA ILE A 461 -26.58 5.31 -23.08
C ILE A 461 -25.47 4.24 -23.12
N ASP A 462 -24.48 4.40 -22.23
CA ASP A 462 -23.88 3.27 -21.54
C ASP A 462 -24.66 3.13 -20.21
N ILE A 463 -26.00 3.07 -20.30
CA ILE A 463 -26.80 2.51 -19.21
C ILE A 463 -26.39 1.07 -19.26
N SER A 464 -25.47 0.68 -18.38
CA SER A 464 -25.24 -0.72 -18.11
C SER A 464 -26.61 -1.26 -17.67
N PRO A 465 -27.29 -2.06 -18.52
CA PRO A 465 -28.61 -2.56 -18.19
C PRO A 465 -28.44 -3.38 -16.92
N ALA A 466 -29.20 -3.03 -15.87
CA ALA A 466 -29.07 -3.67 -14.58
C ALA A 466 -30.42 -4.18 -14.12
N ASP A 467 -30.45 -5.43 -13.70
CA ASP A 467 -31.65 -6.14 -13.30
C ASP A 467 -31.80 -6.19 -11.77
N ILE A 468 -33.05 -6.30 -11.30
CA ILE A 468 -33.35 -6.58 -9.89
C ILE A 468 -34.06 -7.92 -9.79
N TYR A 469 -33.51 -8.80 -8.96
CA TYR A 469 -34.07 -10.12 -8.66
C TYR A 469 -34.44 -10.20 -7.19
N VAL A 470 -35.71 -10.44 -6.90
CA VAL A 470 -36.25 -10.43 -5.52
C VAL A 470 -37.29 -11.53 -5.35
N MET A 471 -37.34 -12.17 -4.17
CA MET A 471 -38.32 -13.23 -3.90
C MET A 471 -39.72 -12.67 -3.61
N TYR A 472 -39.80 -11.62 -2.78
CA TYR A 472 -41.06 -10.98 -2.39
C TYR A 472 -40.81 -9.54 -1.99
N CYS A 473 -41.78 -8.66 -2.27
CA CYS A 473 -41.67 -7.23 -1.94
C CYS A 473 -42.93 -6.70 -1.24
N GLN A 474 -42.75 -5.87 -0.21
CA GLN A 474 -43.85 -5.24 0.51
C GLN A 474 -43.53 -3.79 0.86
N ASN A 475 -44.47 -2.88 0.65
CA ASN A 475 -44.34 -1.46 1.02
C ASN A 475 -43.03 -0.82 0.50
N SER A 476 -42.56 -1.26 -0.67
CA SER A 476 -41.22 -0.93 -1.16
C SER A 476 -41.28 -0.16 -2.48
N ASN A 477 -40.18 0.50 -2.85
CA ASN A 477 -40.01 1.10 -4.17
C ASN A 477 -38.81 0.47 -4.87
N ILE A 478 -39.00 0.04 -6.11
CA ILE A 478 -38.00 -0.69 -6.88
C ILE A 478 -37.83 -0.01 -8.24
N ILE A 479 -36.60 0.36 -8.57
CA ILE A 479 -36.25 1.05 -9.81
C ILE A 479 -35.12 0.30 -10.51
N SER A 480 -35.35 -0.12 -11.74
CA SER A 480 -34.38 -0.79 -12.57
C SER A 480 -34.26 -0.13 -13.94
N THR A 481 -33.03 -0.08 -14.44
CA THR A 481 -32.70 0.38 -15.80
C THR A 481 -32.84 -0.69 -16.87
N ASN A 482 -33.21 -1.91 -16.47
CA ASN A 482 -33.54 -3.00 -17.35
C ASN A 482 -34.79 -3.71 -16.82
N ASN A 483 -34.67 -4.90 -16.25
CA ASN A 483 -35.79 -5.70 -15.78
C ASN A 483 -35.91 -5.74 -14.25
N VAL A 484 -37.13 -5.94 -13.78
CA VAL A 484 -37.40 -6.39 -12.40
C VAL A 484 -38.07 -7.75 -12.45
N GLU A 485 -37.44 -8.74 -11.81
CA GLU A 485 -37.96 -10.09 -11.72
C GLU A 485 -38.37 -10.44 -10.28
N ILE A 486 -39.67 -10.73 -10.12
CA ILE A 486 -40.20 -11.26 -8.87
C ILE A 486 -40.18 -12.79 -8.98
N LEU A 487 -39.26 -13.41 -8.25
CA LEU A 487 -38.96 -14.84 -8.34
C LEU A 487 -39.89 -15.70 -7.48
N GLY A 488 -40.46 -15.13 -6.42
CA GLY A 488 -41.25 -15.85 -5.43
C GLY A 488 -42.72 -15.45 -5.41
N THR A 489 -43.27 -15.29 -4.20
CA THR A 489 -44.71 -15.26 -3.93
C THR A 489 -45.43 -14.01 -4.43
N GLY A 490 -44.71 -12.95 -4.80
CA GLY A 490 -45.28 -11.75 -5.42
C GLY A 490 -44.91 -10.45 -4.70
N CYS A 491 -45.79 -9.46 -4.73
CA CYS A 491 -45.60 -8.21 -4.01
C CYS A 491 -46.89 -7.55 -3.52
N TYR A 492 -46.75 -6.77 -2.45
CA TYR A 492 -47.84 -6.10 -1.77
C TYR A 492 -47.54 -4.61 -1.61
N ASN A 493 -48.44 -3.74 -2.06
CA ASN A 493 -48.33 -2.29 -1.90
C ASN A 493 -46.94 -1.75 -2.30
N THR A 494 -46.43 -2.19 -3.44
CA THR A 494 -45.07 -1.91 -3.89
C THR A 494 -45.12 -1.19 -5.23
N ASN A 495 -44.26 -0.19 -5.41
CA ASN A 495 -44.09 0.48 -6.69
C ASN A 495 -42.87 -0.10 -7.39
N ILE A 496 -43.04 -0.52 -8.64
CA ILE A 496 -41.96 -1.06 -9.46
C ILE A 496 -41.89 -0.25 -10.75
N ASN A 497 -40.71 0.26 -11.07
CA ASN A 497 -40.42 0.93 -12.33
C ASN A 497 -39.24 0.24 -13.02
N ALA A 498 -39.46 -0.26 -14.23
CA ALA A 498 -38.45 -0.92 -15.03
C ALA A 498 -38.39 -0.29 -16.44
N GLU A 499 -37.19 0.06 -16.90
CA GLU A 499 -37.01 0.62 -18.25
C GLU A 499 -37.22 -0.42 -19.37
N ASN A 500 -37.25 -1.72 -19.04
CA ASN A 500 -37.53 -2.79 -19.98
C ASN A 500 -38.79 -3.57 -19.58
N SER A 501 -38.68 -4.52 -18.63
CA SER A 501 -39.78 -5.44 -18.28
C SER A 501 -39.96 -5.66 -16.79
N VAL A 502 -41.18 -5.93 -16.35
CA VAL A 502 -41.47 -6.47 -15.00
C VAL A 502 -42.06 -7.87 -15.14
N ILE A 503 -41.40 -8.86 -14.56
CA ILE A 503 -41.73 -10.27 -14.76
C ILE A 503 -41.91 -10.95 -13.41
N PHE A 504 -43.11 -11.44 -13.15
CA PHE A 504 -43.35 -12.39 -12.09
C PHE A 504 -43.16 -13.81 -12.64
N LYS A 505 -42.22 -14.57 -12.07
CA LYS A 505 -41.86 -15.89 -12.59
C LYS A 505 -42.91 -16.95 -12.31
N LEU A 506 -43.56 -16.88 -11.15
CA LEU A 506 -44.59 -17.84 -10.75
C LEU A 506 -45.97 -17.37 -11.23
N ASN A 507 -46.73 -18.25 -11.87
CA ASN A 507 -48.09 -17.91 -12.34
C ASN A 507 -49.08 -17.61 -11.21
N ASN A 508 -48.82 -18.11 -10.00
CA ASN A 508 -49.61 -17.85 -8.79
C ASN A 508 -48.99 -16.76 -7.90
N SER A 509 -47.96 -16.04 -8.38
CA SER A 509 -47.42 -14.90 -7.65
C SER A 509 -48.50 -13.83 -7.53
N VAL A 510 -48.65 -13.23 -6.36
CA VAL A 510 -49.72 -12.27 -6.11
C VAL A 510 -49.20 -10.85 -6.13
N LEU A 511 -49.83 -10.00 -6.92
CA LEU A 511 -49.65 -8.55 -6.94
C LEU A 511 -50.91 -7.88 -6.37
N ARG A 512 -50.80 -7.29 -5.18
CA ARG A 512 -51.90 -6.61 -4.49
C ARG A 512 -51.52 -5.18 -4.15
N SER A 513 -52.30 -4.21 -4.64
CA SER A 513 -52.00 -2.78 -4.49
C SER A 513 -50.68 -2.39 -5.18
N GLY A 514 -50.42 -1.09 -5.25
CA GLY A 514 -49.22 -0.53 -5.86
C GLY A 514 -49.33 -0.28 -7.36
N LYS A 515 -48.23 0.21 -7.92
CA LYS A 515 -48.11 0.61 -9.32
C LYS A 515 -46.91 -0.06 -9.96
N ILE A 516 -47.16 -0.86 -10.98
CA ILE A 516 -46.13 -1.53 -11.77
C ILE A 516 -46.02 -0.82 -13.10
N GLU A 517 -44.84 -0.31 -13.42
CA GLU A 517 -44.54 0.40 -14.65
C GLU A 517 -43.36 -0.28 -15.35
N ALA A 518 -43.54 -0.67 -16.61
CA ALA A 518 -42.49 -1.22 -17.46
C ALA A 518 -42.65 -0.68 -18.88
N LYS A 519 -41.58 -0.31 -19.58
CA LYS A 519 -41.74 0.28 -20.93
C LYS A 519 -42.20 -0.71 -22.00
N LYS A 520 -41.74 -1.96 -21.94
CA LYS A 520 -41.96 -2.97 -23.00
C LYS A 520 -42.89 -4.10 -22.59
N TYR A 521 -42.74 -4.65 -21.39
CA TYR A 521 -43.49 -5.87 -21.05
C TYR A 521 -43.78 -5.99 -19.55
N ILE A 522 -45.01 -6.38 -19.22
CA ILE A 522 -45.40 -6.77 -17.87
C ILE A 522 -46.00 -8.17 -17.95
N LYS A 523 -45.43 -9.10 -17.17
CA LYS A 523 -46.03 -10.43 -16.92
C LYS A 523 -46.32 -10.58 -15.44
N ALA A 524 -47.58 -10.81 -15.09
CA ALA A 524 -48.00 -11.02 -13.70
C ALA A 524 -48.82 -12.29 -13.52
N GLY A 525 -48.79 -12.85 -12.31
CA GLY A 525 -49.64 -13.97 -11.90
C GLY A 525 -51.06 -13.52 -11.58
N GLU A 526 -51.37 -13.37 -10.30
CA GLU A 526 -52.65 -12.88 -9.81
C GLU A 526 -52.58 -11.39 -9.46
N VAL A 527 -53.43 -10.56 -10.08
CA VAL A 527 -53.42 -9.11 -9.89
C VAL A 527 -54.73 -8.64 -9.28
N GLY A 528 -54.63 -7.90 -8.17
CA GLY A 528 -55.77 -7.40 -7.41
C GLY A 528 -56.29 -8.41 -6.38
N SER A 529 -57.55 -8.26 -5.99
CA SER A 529 -58.22 -9.20 -5.07
C SER A 529 -59.73 -9.18 -5.25
N THR A 530 -60.41 -10.20 -4.73
CA THR A 530 -61.88 -10.27 -4.65
C THR A 530 -62.51 -9.13 -3.85
N HIS A 531 -61.74 -8.48 -2.96
CA HIS A 531 -62.16 -7.30 -2.22
C HIS A 531 -62.01 -5.99 -3.02
N GLY A 532 -61.59 -6.06 -4.29
CA GLY A 532 -61.53 -4.92 -5.20
C GLY A 532 -60.39 -3.95 -4.93
N VAL A 533 -59.27 -4.42 -4.37
CA VAL A 533 -58.06 -3.61 -4.17
C VAL A 533 -57.53 -3.13 -5.53
N THR A 534 -57.53 -1.81 -5.74
CA THR A 534 -57.03 -1.19 -6.97
C THR A 534 -55.55 -1.45 -7.14
N THR A 535 -55.17 -1.97 -8.31
CA THR A 535 -53.78 -2.27 -8.66
C THR A 535 -53.51 -1.81 -10.09
N THR A 536 -52.41 -1.09 -10.32
CA THR A 536 -52.15 -0.44 -11.62
C THR A 536 -50.98 -1.10 -12.33
N LEU A 537 -51.19 -1.47 -13.60
CA LEU A 537 -50.16 -1.93 -14.53
C LEU A 537 -50.03 -0.91 -15.66
N LYS A 538 -48.85 -0.33 -15.86
CA LYS A 538 -48.59 0.71 -16.85
C LYS A 538 -47.46 0.30 -17.80
N THR A 539 -47.70 0.48 -19.09
CA THR A 539 -46.69 0.33 -20.14
C THR A 539 -46.80 1.44 -21.18
N THR A 540 -45.87 1.49 -22.13
CA THR A 540 -45.97 2.34 -23.33
C THR A 540 -46.94 1.74 -24.35
N LYS A 541 -47.37 2.53 -25.34
CA LYS A 541 -48.17 2.02 -26.48
C LYS A 541 -47.50 0.88 -27.28
N GLU A 542 -46.18 0.73 -27.18
CA GLU A 542 -45.45 -0.35 -27.86
C GLU A 542 -45.36 -1.62 -27.01
N GLY A 543 -45.71 -1.54 -25.72
CA GLY A 543 -45.58 -2.66 -24.81
C GLY A 543 -46.80 -3.56 -24.71
N VAL A 544 -46.64 -4.62 -23.93
CA VAL A 544 -47.63 -5.69 -23.74
C VAL A 544 -47.79 -6.01 -22.26
N ILE A 545 -49.03 -6.23 -21.82
CA ILE A 545 -49.35 -6.69 -20.47
C ILE A 545 -50.00 -8.08 -20.55
N GLU A 546 -49.42 -9.06 -19.86
CA GLU A 546 -49.94 -10.42 -19.72
C GLU A 546 -50.19 -10.74 -18.24
N VAL A 547 -51.39 -11.23 -17.93
CA VAL A 547 -51.80 -11.54 -16.55
C VAL A 547 -52.53 -12.88 -16.51
N GLU A 548 -52.13 -13.76 -15.61
CA GLU A 548 -52.78 -15.07 -15.43
C GLU A 548 -54.20 -14.93 -14.89
N ILE A 549 -54.39 -14.15 -13.82
CA ILE A 549 -55.69 -13.80 -13.24
C ILE A 549 -55.70 -12.30 -12.89
N ALA A 550 -56.68 -11.55 -13.40
CA ALA A 550 -56.89 -10.15 -13.04
C ALA A 550 -58.26 -9.99 -12.38
N TYR A 551 -58.29 -9.54 -11.13
CA TYR A 551 -59.51 -9.25 -10.39
C TYR A 551 -60.07 -7.87 -10.74
N GLN A 552 -61.32 -7.61 -10.34
CA GLN A 552 -61.96 -6.31 -10.52
C GLN A 552 -61.15 -5.16 -9.90
N ASN A 553 -61.27 -3.97 -10.47
CA ASN A 553 -60.50 -2.76 -10.15
C ASN A 553 -59.00 -2.80 -10.51
N THR A 554 -58.53 -3.83 -11.20
CA THR A 554 -57.21 -3.76 -11.87
C THR A 554 -57.27 -2.72 -13.00
N ILE A 555 -56.28 -1.82 -13.06
CA ILE A 555 -56.20 -0.75 -14.06
C ILE A 555 -54.99 -1.00 -14.96
N LEU A 556 -55.24 -1.09 -16.26
CA LEU A 556 -54.22 -1.16 -17.30
C LEU A 556 -54.04 0.22 -17.91
N ILE A 557 -52.80 0.66 -18.09
CA ILE A 557 -52.46 1.97 -18.66
C ILE A 557 -51.45 1.78 -19.80
N PHE A 558 -51.76 2.35 -20.96
CA PHE A 558 -50.89 2.39 -22.14
C PHE A 558 -50.71 3.86 -22.54
N ASP A 559 -49.65 4.50 -22.03
CA ASP A 559 -49.46 5.96 -22.04
C ASP A 559 -50.71 6.70 -21.54
N GLU A 560 -51.47 7.32 -22.44
CA GLU A 560 -52.68 8.09 -22.14
C GLU A 560 -53.95 7.22 -22.02
N ILE A 561 -53.90 5.98 -22.52
CA ILE A 561 -55.05 5.07 -22.59
C ILE A 561 -55.19 4.34 -21.27
N LYS A 562 -56.39 4.36 -20.66
CA LYS A 562 -56.69 3.64 -19.41
C LYS A 562 -57.84 2.66 -19.62
N TYR A 563 -57.69 1.46 -19.06
CA TYR A 563 -58.70 0.41 -19.11
C TYR A 563 -58.84 -0.25 -17.74
N LYS A 564 -60.07 -0.37 -17.24
CA LYS A 564 -60.37 -0.94 -15.92
C LYS A 564 -61.01 -2.32 -16.09
N ILE A 565 -60.61 -3.27 -15.26
CA ILE A 565 -61.24 -4.60 -15.16
C ILE A 565 -62.48 -4.50 -14.26
N ASP A 566 -63.64 -4.83 -14.81
CA ASP A 566 -64.93 -4.74 -14.09
C ASP A 566 -65.31 -6.04 -13.35
N GLU A 567 -64.95 -7.19 -13.91
CA GLU A 567 -65.18 -8.53 -13.34
C GLU A 567 -63.90 -9.39 -13.43
N PRO A 568 -63.69 -10.38 -12.54
CA PRO A 568 -62.54 -11.26 -12.60
C PRO A 568 -62.38 -11.97 -13.95
N VAL A 569 -61.16 -11.95 -14.48
CA VAL A 569 -60.81 -12.60 -15.75
C VAL A 569 -59.51 -13.39 -15.64
N LYS A 570 -59.31 -14.33 -16.57
CA LYS A 570 -58.09 -15.15 -16.69
C LYS A 570 -57.47 -15.08 -18.07
N LYS A 571 -56.17 -15.39 -18.15
CA LYS A 571 -55.35 -15.35 -19.37
C LYS A 571 -55.52 -14.04 -20.12
N LEU A 572 -55.36 -12.93 -19.39
CA LEU A 572 -55.49 -11.59 -19.94
C LEU A 572 -54.22 -11.25 -20.73
N LYS A 573 -54.39 -10.75 -21.94
CA LYS A 573 -53.35 -10.14 -22.77
C LYS A 573 -53.85 -8.82 -23.33
N ALA A 574 -53.12 -7.73 -23.05
CA ALA A 574 -53.47 -6.39 -23.50
C ALA A 574 -52.30 -5.73 -24.23
N TYR A 575 -52.59 -5.07 -25.35
CA TYR A 575 -51.61 -4.35 -26.17
C TYR A 575 -52.30 -3.35 -27.10
N VAL A 576 -51.57 -2.35 -27.59
CA VAL A 576 -52.12 -1.35 -28.54
C VAL A 576 -51.75 -1.74 -29.97
N LYS A 577 -52.75 -1.76 -30.86
CA LYS A 577 -52.55 -2.03 -32.30
C LYS A 577 -53.31 -0.98 -33.11
N LYS A 578 -52.61 -0.27 -34.00
CA LYS A 578 -53.19 0.81 -34.82
C LYS A 578 -53.89 1.90 -33.99
N GLY A 579 -53.39 2.19 -32.77
CA GLY A 579 -53.94 3.22 -31.88
C GLY A 579 -55.11 2.78 -31.00
N GLU A 580 -55.63 1.56 -31.21
CA GLU A 580 -56.69 0.99 -30.39
C GLU A 580 -56.12 -0.01 -29.39
N LEU A 581 -56.69 -0.02 -28.17
CA LEU A 581 -56.35 -1.00 -27.14
C LEU A 581 -57.08 -2.32 -27.43
N ILE A 582 -56.32 -3.39 -27.59
CA ILE A 582 -56.83 -4.76 -27.70
C ILE A 582 -56.67 -5.42 -26.32
N VAL A 583 -57.75 -6.03 -25.82
CA VAL A 583 -57.76 -6.80 -24.56
C VAL A 583 -58.37 -8.16 -24.81
N GLU A 584 -57.53 -9.19 -24.85
CA GLU A 584 -57.92 -10.60 -24.95
C GLU A 584 -58.03 -11.18 -23.53
N LYS A 585 -59.17 -11.78 -23.18
CA LYS A 585 -59.42 -12.33 -21.83
C LYS A 585 -60.54 -13.37 -21.82
N PHE A 586 -60.52 -14.28 -20.85
CA PHE A 586 -61.62 -15.21 -20.57
C PHE A 586 -62.25 -14.89 -19.22
N LYS A 587 -63.56 -15.13 -19.05
CA LYS A 587 -64.19 -15.06 -17.73
C LYS A 587 -63.54 -16.10 -16.80
N LEU A 588 -63.25 -15.70 -15.56
CA LEU A 588 -62.59 -16.55 -14.57
C LEU A 588 -63.41 -17.82 -14.31
#